data_AF-A0A4Q7MVU6-F1
#
_entry.id   AF-A0A4Q7MVU6-F1
#
_cell.length_a   1.000
_cell.length_b   1.000
_cell.length_c   1.000
_cell.angle_alpha   90.00
_cell.angle_beta   90.00
_cell.angle_gamma   90.00
#
_symmetry.space_group_name_H-M   'P 1'
#
loop_
_entity.id
_entity.type
_entity.pdbx_description
1 polymer ?
#
loop_
_entity_poly.entity_id
_entity_poly.type
_entity_poly.pdbx_seq_one_letter_code
_entity_poly.pdbx_strand_id
1 'polypeptide(L)' 'MRNQKSSASESQRQRIIKALLLRPHTSYELRKLGCYQCPTRISELRRLGFNISTERVSIWDDEGFPHDGIALYTLKR' A
#
# COMPACT_ATOMS: atom_id res chain seq x y z
N MET A 1 26.41 0.95 13.30
CA MET A 1 25.98 1.69 12.10
C MET A 1 24.46 1.66 12.00
N ARG A 2 23.78 2.81 12.08
CA ARG A 2 22.31 2.91 12.01
C ARG A 2 21.87 2.61 10.58
N ASN A 3 21.18 1.50 10.38
CA ASN A 3 20.76 1.02 9.06
C ASN A 3 19.78 2.02 8.41
N GLN A 4 20.26 2.85 7.48
CA GLN A 4 19.44 3.85 6.76
C GLN A 4 18.27 3.22 5.96
N LYS A 5 18.27 1.90 5.76
CA LYS A 5 17.14 1.17 5.15
C LYS A 5 15.88 1.18 6.03
N SER A 6 16.05 1.35 7.35
CA SER A 6 14.95 1.34 8.31
C SER A 6 14.03 2.56 8.15
N SER A 7 14.58 3.76 7.91
CA SER A 7 13.79 4.98 7.72
C SER A 7 13.04 5.00 6.38
N ALA A 8 13.63 4.48 5.30
CA ALA A 8 12.96 4.36 4.01
C ALA A 8 11.77 3.38 4.05
N SER A 9 11.92 2.29 4.80
CA SER A 9 10.88 1.28 4.99
C SER A 9 9.75 1.78 5.90
N GLU A 10 10.11 2.46 6.99
CA GLU A 10 9.17 3.07 7.93
C GLU A 10 8.39 4.22 7.29
N SER A 11 9.06 5.12 6.56
CA SER A 11 8.38 6.22 5.85
C SER A 11 7.36 5.71 4.82
N GLN A 12 7.64 4.61 4.14
CA GLN A 12 6.67 3.98 3.24
C GLN A 12 5.48 3.39 4.01
N ARG A 13 5.71 2.69 5.13
CA ARG A 13 4.62 2.19 5.99
C ARG A 13 3.73 3.33 6.49
N GLN A 14 4.33 4.43 6.94
CA GLN A 14 3.59 5.61 7.38
C GLN A 14 2.77 6.26 6.26
N ARG A 15 3.34 6.37 5.05
CA ARG A 15 2.59 6.87 3.88
C ARG A 15 1.38 5.98 3.57
N ILE A 16 1.57 4.65 3.59
CA ILE A 16 0.48 3.70 3.36
C ILE A 16 -0.62 3.88 4.43
N ILE A 17 -0.28 3.91 5.72
CA ILE A 17 -1.29 4.09 6.78
C ILE A 17 -2.02 5.42 6.63
N LYS A 18 -1.31 6.52 6.39
CA LYS A 18 -1.94 7.83 6.16
C LYS A 18 -2.92 7.79 4.99
N ALA A 19 -2.55 7.14 3.89
CA ALA A 19 -3.44 6.96 2.74
C ALA A 19 -4.66 6.09 3.11
N LEU A 20 -4.45 4.93 3.73
CA LEU A 20 -5.52 4.00 4.08
C LEU A 20 -6.48 4.50 5.17
N LEU A 21 -6.05 5.46 5.99
CA LEU A 21 -6.92 6.15 6.94
C LEU A 21 -7.95 7.05 6.24
N LEU A 22 -7.64 7.57 5.05
CA LEU A 22 -8.52 8.43 4.27
C LEU A 22 -9.53 7.60 3.47
N ARG A 23 -9.06 6.57 2.75
CA ARG A 23 -9.90 5.65 1.96
C ARG A 23 -9.14 4.38 1.59
N PRO A 24 -9.81 3.33 1.09
CA PRO A 24 -9.13 2.23 0.40
C PRO A 24 -8.26 2.72 -0.75
N HIS A 25 -7.09 2.08 -0.93
CA HIS A 25 -6.16 2.39 -2.01
C HIS A 25 -5.63 1.14 -2.70
N THR A 26 -5.46 1.22 -4.01
CA THR A 26 -4.87 0.11 -4.78
C THR A 26 -3.36 0.08 -4.64
N SER A 27 -2.73 -1.07 -4.90
CA SER A 27 -1.27 -1.17 -5.00
C SER A 27 -0.68 -0.23 -6.06
N TYR A 28 -1.45 0.09 -7.10
CA TYR A 28 -1.06 1.02 -8.15
C TYR A 28 -1.06 2.47 -7.65
N GLU A 29 -2.12 2.91 -6.98
CA GLU A 29 -2.18 4.24 -6.35
C GLU A 29 -1.08 4.43 -5.30
N LEU A 30 -0.86 3.43 -4.44
CA LEU A 30 0.20 3.48 -3.42
C LEU A 30 1.60 3.59 -4.06
N ARG A 31 1.82 2.96 -5.23
CA ARG A 31 3.05 3.11 -5.99
C ARG A 31 3.25 4.55 -6.49
N LYS A 32 2.19 5.20 -6.99
CA LYS A 32 2.22 6.63 -7.35
C LYS A 32 2.56 7.53 -6.17
N LEU A 33 2.19 7.13 -4.94
CA LEU A 33 2.58 7.82 -3.70
C LEU A 33 4.01 7.50 -3.23
N GLY A 34 4.84 6.85 -4.06
CA GLY A 34 6.22 6.50 -3.71
C GLY A 34 6.33 5.36 -2.70
N CYS A 35 5.35 4.46 -2.66
CA CYS A 35 5.39 3.23 -1.87
C CYS A 35 5.69 2.04 -2.78
N TYR A 36 6.87 1.45 -2.61
CA TYR A 36 7.35 0.32 -3.40
C TYR A 36 7.21 -0.97 -2.60
N GLN A 37 7.16 -2.11 -3.29
CA GLN A 37 6.94 -3.41 -2.66
C GLN A 37 5.72 -3.42 -1.72
N CYS A 38 4.60 -2.81 -2.17
CA CYS A 38 3.38 -2.64 -1.37
C CYS A 38 2.93 -3.92 -0.64
N PRO A 39 2.92 -5.13 -1.27
CA PRO A 39 2.56 -6.37 -0.56
C PRO A 39 3.44 -6.65 0.67
N THR A 40 4.75 -6.40 0.56
CA THR A 40 5.69 -6.54 1.68
C THR A 40 5.40 -5.51 2.77
N ARG A 41 5.19 -4.24 2.40
CA ARG A 41 4.88 -3.17 3.37
C ARG A 41 3.56 -3.44 4.12
N ILE A 42 2.53 -3.89 3.41
CA ILE A 42 1.23 -4.28 3.99
C ILE A 42 1.39 -5.48 4.92
N SER A 43 2.19 -6.48 4.53
CA SER A 43 2.46 -7.64 5.39
C SER A 43 3.16 -7.25 6.68
N GLU A 44 4.09 -6.31 6.63
CA GLU A 44 4.72 -5.77 7.84
C GLU A 44 3.74 -4.97 8.70
N LEU A 45 2.89 -4.13 8.11
CA LEU A 45 1.85 -3.39 8.85
C LEU A 45 0.89 -4.35 9.56
N ARG A 46 0.49 -5.45 8.91
CA ARG A 46 -0.31 -6.51 9.56
C ARG A 46 0.42 -7.13 10.75
N ARG A 47 1.73 -7.41 10.64
CA ARG A 47 2.54 -7.90 11.77
C ARG A 47 2.65 -6.88 12.90
N LEU A 48 2.56 -5.59 12.59
CA LEU A 48 2.51 -4.49 13.58
C LEU A 48 1.11 -4.31 14.20
N GLY A 49 0.12 -5.10 13.80
CA GLY A 49 -1.23 -5.09 14.39
C GLY A 49 -2.28 -4.30 13.61
N PHE A 50 -1.95 -3.74 12.44
CA PHE A 50 -2.95 -3.05 11.63
C PHE A 50 -3.87 -4.04 10.92
N ASN A 51 -5.19 -3.88 11.10
CA ASN A 51 -6.20 -4.70 10.44
C ASN A 51 -6.45 -4.21 9.00
N ILE A 52 -5.71 -4.75 8.03
CA ILE A 52 -5.80 -4.36 6.62
C ILE A 52 -6.34 -5.53 5.79
N SER A 53 -7.50 -5.38 5.15
CA SER A 53 -8.02 -6.37 4.19
C SER A 53 -7.42 -6.16 2.80
N THR A 54 -7.53 -7.19 1.95
CA THR A 54 -7.16 -7.11 0.54
C THR A 54 -8.26 -7.68 -0.32
N GLU A 55 -8.70 -6.92 -1.31
CA GLU A 55 -9.62 -7.34 -2.35
C GLU A 55 -8.92 -7.27 -3.71
N ARG A 56 -9.49 -7.90 -4.73
CA ARG A 56 -8.98 -7.85 -6.12
C ARG A 56 -9.94 -7.04 -6.96
N VAL A 57 -9.41 -6.03 -7.63
CA VAL A 57 -10.18 -5.12 -8.48
C VAL A 57 -9.52 -4.97 -9.84
N SER A 58 -10.34 -4.60 -10.83
CA SER A 58 -9.88 -4.14 -12.13
C SER A 58 -9.84 -2.62 -12.12
N ILE A 59 -8.77 -2.04 -12.65
CA ILE A 59 -8.62 -0.59 -12.82
C ILE A 59 -8.24 -0.27 -14.26
N TRP A 60 -8.45 0.98 -14.65
CA TRP A 60 -7.85 1.55 -15.84
C TRP A 60 -6.74 2.49 -15.39
N ASP A 61 -5.58 2.43 -16.03
CA ASP A 61 -4.52 3.40 -15.79
C ASP A 61 -4.75 4.71 -16.54
N ASP A 62 -3.83 5.66 -16.38
CA ASP A 62 -3.94 7.00 -16.98
C ASP A 62 -3.78 6.96 -18.51
N GLU A 63 -3.26 5.86 -19.06
CA GLU A 63 -3.07 5.64 -20.51
C GLU A 63 -4.24 4.86 -21.13
N GLY A 64 -5.24 4.49 -20.33
CA GLY A 64 -6.42 3.75 -20.79
C GLY A 64 -6.16 2.26 -20.98
N PHE A 65 -5.16 1.68 -20.31
CA PHE A 65 -4.97 0.23 -20.29
C PHE A 65 -5.64 -0.40 -19.07
N PRO A 66 -6.40 -1.49 -19.25
CA PRO A 66 -7.00 -2.23 -18.15
C PRO A 66 -5.96 -3.06 -17.42
N HIS A 67 -6.03 -3.04 -16.08
CA HIS A 67 -5.24 -3.88 -15.19
C HIS A 67 -6.17 -4.67 -14.29
N ASP A 68 -6.19 -5.99 -14.45
CA ASP A 68 -6.99 -6.90 -13.63
C ASP A 68 -6.23 -7.42 -12.41
N GLY A 69 -6.97 -7.81 -11.37
CA GLY A 69 -6.40 -8.48 -10.20
C GLY A 69 -5.55 -7.59 -9.30
N ILE A 70 -5.66 -6.27 -9.45
CA ILE A 70 -4.95 -5.29 -8.64
C ILE A 70 -5.43 -5.36 -7.19
N ALA A 71 -4.48 -5.35 -6.25
CA ALA A 71 -4.80 -5.41 -4.83
C ALA A 71 -5.38 -4.08 -4.37
N LEU A 72 -6.62 -4.08 -3.88
CA LEU A 72 -7.24 -2.98 -3.14
C LEU A 72 -7.05 -3.23 -1.65
N TYR A 73 -6.34 -2.34 -0.96
CA TYR A 73 -6.11 -2.42 0.47
C TYR A 73 -7.08 -1.50 1.22
N THR A 74 -7.67 -2.02 2.29
CA THR A 74 -8.60 -1.27 3.15
C THR A 74 -8.20 -1.43 4.60
N LEU A 75 -7.97 -0.32 5.31
CA LEU A 75 -7.80 -0.34 6.76
C LEU A 75 -9.19 -0.48 7.41
N LYS A 76 -9.38 -1.57 8.16
CA LYS A 76 -10.62 -1.84 8.91
C LYS A 76 -10.54 -1.16 10.28
N ARG A 77 -11.67 -0.57 10.70
CA ARG A 77 -11.84 0.06 12.01
C ARG A 77 -12.47 -0.92 12.98
#